data_AF-C7RFB3-F1
#
_entry.id   AF-C7RFB3-F1
#
_cell.length_a   1.000
_cell.length_b   1.000
_cell.length_c   1.000
_cell.angle_alpha   90.00
_cell.angle_beta   90.00
_cell.angle_gamma   90.00
#
_symmetry.space_group_name_H-M   'P 1'
#
loop_
_entity.id
_entity.type
_entity.pdbx_description
1 polymer ?
#
loop_
_entity_poly.entity_id
_entity_poly.type
_entity_poly.pdbx_seq_one_letter_code
_entity_poly.pdbx_strand_id
1 'polypeptide(L)'
;MEKNVIVLGLGRFGYAVATKLFEKGIYVTAVDSNYNKIEKIANSVSSAAQGDITEEVAMKSLGINNYDVAIIATGTDIEASIEATLICKDSGVDKVIAKATSQSHARILKKIGADQIVYPELDTGERLARSLAGSNLLELVQFSNDFSLIEIKAHEDWIGKSLIELDFRKTYKMNVVGFERDGQMLMDIDPSTDIRKGDVLVLIGDNENAKALEEKS
;
A
#
# COMPACT_ATOMS: atom_id res chain seq x y z
N MET A 1 17.73 -4.94 13.79
CA MET A 1 17.18 -6.28 14.02
C MET A 1 16.53 -6.69 12.70
N GLU A 2 16.93 -7.83 12.13
CA GLU A 2 16.20 -8.41 11.00
C GLU A 2 14.80 -8.79 11.50
N LYS A 3 13.77 -8.47 10.70
CA LYS A 3 12.38 -8.80 11.04
C LYS A 3 12.01 -10.13 10.40
N ASN A 4 11.50 -11.06 11.18
CA ASN A 4 10.93 -12.31 10.71
C ASN A 4 9.43 -12.12 10.47
N VAL A 5 8.99 -12.39 9.25
CA VAL A 5 7.59 -12.21 8.84
C VAL A 5 6.97 -13.56 8.53
N ILE A 6 5.77 -13.79 9.06
CA ILE A 6 4.93 -14.92 8.66
C ILE A 6 3.73 -14.42 7.87
N VAL A 7 3.46 -15.03 6.73
CA VAL A 7 2.31 -14.70 5.86
C VAL A 7 1.34 -15.88 5.90
N LEU A 8 0.15 -15.64 6.47
CA LEU A 8 -0.90 -16.62 6.67
C LEU A 8 -1.97 -16.46 5.57
N GLY A 9 -1.97 -17.39 4.63
CA GLY A 9 -2.84 -17.42 3.45
C GLY A 9 -2.16 -16.91 2.18
N LEU A 10 -2.07 -17.77 1.17
CA LEU A 10 -1.39 -17.53 -0.11
C LEU A 10 -2.38 -17.32 -1.26
N GLY A 11 -3.37 -16.46 -1.03
CA GLY A 11 -4.13 -15.86 -2.13
C GLY A 11 -3.25 -14.92 -2.98
N ARG A 12 -3.85 -14.22 -3.95
CA ARG A 12 -3.12 -13.26 -4.81
C ARG A 12 -2.33 -12.23 -4.01
N PHE A 13 -2.95 -11.67 -2.96
CA PHE A 13 -2.31 -10.68 -2.09
C PHE A 13 -1.19 -11.27 -1.24
N GLY A 14 -1.48 -12.34 -0.48
CA GLY A 14 -0.48 -12.97 0.39
C GLY A 14 0.74 -13.50 -0.36
N TYR A 15 0.53 -14.12 -1.53
CA TYR A 15 1.62 -14.56 -2.40
C TYR A 15 2.51 -13.38 -2.83
N ALA A 16 1.91 -12.30 -3.32
CA ALA A 16 2.65 -11.11 -3.76
C ALA A 16 3.41 -10.44 -2.60
N VAL A 17 2.80 -10.35 -1.41
CA VAL A 17 3.46 -9.80 -0.22
C VAL A 17 4.65 -10.65 0.18
N ALA A 18 4.47 -11.97 0.28
CA ALA A 18 5.53 -12.89 0.71
C ALA A 18 6.74 -12.84 -0.22
N THR A 19 6.53 -12.90 -1.54
CA THR A 19 7.63 -12.86 -2.51
C THR A 19 8.33 -11.50 -2.56
N LYS A 20 7.58 -10.39 -2.49
CA LYS A 20 8.17 -9.03 -2.50
C LYS A 20 8.93 -8.71 -1.22
N LEU A 21 8.54 -9.27 -0.08
CA LEU A 21 9.32 -9.17 1.16
C LEU A 21 10.61 -9.97 1.04
N PHE A 22 10.55 -11.20 0.52
CA PHE A 22 11.72 -12.04 0.31
C PHE A 22 12.73 -11.42 -0.66
N GLU A 23 12.28 -10.85 -1.77
CA GLU A 23 13.11 -10.08 -2.71
C GLU A 23 13.87 -8.91 -2.05
N LYS A 24 13.35 -8.37 -0.93
CA LYS A 24 13.97 -7.31 -0.15
C LYS A 24 14.91 -7.83 0.96
N GLY A 25 15.18 -9.13 0.98
CA GLY A 25 16.07 -9.77 1.95
C GLY A 25 15.44 -9.98 3.34
N ILE A 26 14.11 -9.91 3.44
CA ILE A 26 13.39 -10.19 4.70
C ILE A 26 13.19 -11.71 4.83
N TYR A 27 13.36 -12.25 6.04
CA TYR A 27 13.05 -13.65 6.30
C TYR A 27 11.53 -13.85 6.32
N VAL A 28 11.02 -14.68 5.40
CA VAL A 28 9.59 -14.89 5.20
C VAL A 28 9.23 -16.37 5.32
N THR A 29 8.29 -16.68 6.21
CA THR A 29 7.60 -17.97 6.25
C THR A 29 6.21 -17.84 5.62
N ALA A 30 5.94 -18.62 4.58
CA ALA A 30 4.64 -18.66 3.89
C ALA A 30 3.80 -19.86 4.36
N VAL A 31 2.54 -19.62 4.73
CA VAL A 31 1.63 -20.68 5.23
C VAL A 31 0.30 -20.66 4.48
N ASP A 32 -0.16 -21.82 4.04
CA ASP A 32 -1.48 -22.04 3.44
C ASP A 32 -1.87 -23.52 3.62
N SER A 33 -3.16 -23.82 3.72
CA SER A 33 -3.64 -25.19 3.82
C SER A 33 -3.53 -25.95 2.49
N ASN A 34 -3.44 -25.23 1.36
CA ASN A 34 -3.34 -25.81 0.03
C ASN A 34 -1.89 -26.08 -0.38
N TYR A 35 -1.53 -27.37 -0.43
CA TYR A 35 -0.20 -27.84 -0.86
C TYR A 35 0.27 -27.27 -2.20
N ASN A 36 -0.61 -27.15 -3.19
CA ASN A 36 -0.23 -26.65 -4.52
C ASN A 36 0.22 -25.18 -4.50
N LYS A 37 -0.25 -24.39 -3.53
CA LYS A 37 0.22 -23.00 -3.36
C LYS A 37 1.59 -22.98 -2.65
N ILE A 38 1.77 -23.86 -1.66
CA ILE A 38 3.03 -24.02 -0.93
C ILE A 38 4.15 -24.45 -1.88
N GLU A 39 3.92 -25.47 -2.70
CA GLU A 39 4.89 -25.94 -3.68
C GLU A 39 5.31 -24.83 -4.66
N LYS A 40 4.36 -24.01 -5.13
CA LYS A 40 4.65 -22.89 -6.03
C LYS A 40 5.50 -21.80 -5.40
N ILE A 41 5.29 -21.49 -4.13
CA ILE A 41 6.01 -20.39 -3.47
C ILE A 41 7.34 -20.82 -2.85
N ALA A 42 7.56 -22.12 -2.61
CA ALA A 42 8.68 -22.63 -1.82
C ALA A 42 10.07 -22.09 -2.22
N ASN A 43 10.30 -21.86 -3.51
CA ASN A 43 11.57 -21.32 -4.03
C ASN A 43 11.64 -19.78 -4.04
N SER A 44 10.63 -19.08 -3.53
CA SER A 44 10.47 -17.62 -3.55
C SER A 44 10.25 -17.03 -2.17
N VAL A 45 10.52 -17.79 -1.11
CA VAL A 45 10.47 -17.40 0.30
C VAL A 45 11.55 -18.14 1.09
N SER A 46 11.81 -17.72 2.33
CA SER A 46 12.79 -18.36 3.21
C SER A 46 12.33 -19.73 3.71
N SER A 47 11.02 -19.86 3.97
CA SER A 47 10.39 -21.11 4.40
C SER A 47 8.95 -21.16 3.92
N ALA A 48 8.44 -22.35 3.62
CA ALA A 48 7.05 -22.58 3.26
C ALA A 48 6.52 -23.79 4.02
N ALA A 49 5.35 -23.65 4.65
CA ALA A 49 4.75 -24.68 5.47
C ALA A 49 3.27 -24.86 5.14
N GLN A 50 2.84 -26.10 4.95
CA GLN A 50 1.41 -26.39 4.84
C GLN A 50 0.80 -26.42 6.24
N GLY A 51 -0.30 -25.68 6.43
CA GLY A 51 -0.98 -25.63 7.72
C GLY A 51 -2.33 -24.94 7.63
N ASP A 52 -3.25 -25.35 8.50
CA ASP A 52 -4.50 -24.61 8.71
C ASP A 52 -4.24 -23.49 9.72
N ILE A 53 -4.50 -22.27 9.30
CA ILE A 53 -4.23 -21.06 10.09
C ILE A 53 -5.29 -20.82 11.18
N THR A 54 -6.38 -21.59 11.15
CA THR A 54 -7.43 -21.62 12.19
C THR A 54 -7.09 -22.56 13.34
N GLU A 55 -6.09 -23.44 13.16
CA GLU A 55 -5.69 -24.43 14.15
C GLU A 55 -4.56 -23.90 15.03
N GLU A 56 -4.88 -23.51 16.27
CA GLU A 56 -3.92 -22.97 17.23
C GLU A 56 -2.73 -23.91 17.46
N VAL A 57 -2.97 -25.22 17.54
CA VAL A 57 -1.92 -26.24 17.70
C VAL A 57 -0.95 -26.25 16.52
N ALA A 58 -1.45 -26.09 15.30
CA ALA A 58 -0.62 -26.01 14.10
C ALA A 58 0.24 -24.74 14.11
N MET A 59 -0.36 -23.59 14.44
CA MET A 59 0.37 -22.30 14.51
C MET A 59 1.46 -22.31 15.61
N LYS A 60 1.15 -22.88 16.78
CA LYS A 60 2.16 -23.06 17.86
C LYS A 60 3.31 -23.97 17.42
N SER A 61 3.01 -25.05 16.69
CA SER A 61 4.04 -25.96 16.17
C SER A 61 4.97 -25.29 15.15
N LEU A 62 4.48 -24.29 14.42
CA LEU A 62 5.28 -23.44 13.54
C LEU A 62 6.07 -22.35 14.28
N GLY A 63 5.93 -22.25 15.61
CA GLY A 63 6.59 -21.24 16.43
C GLY A 63 6.09 -19.83 16.14
N ILE A 64 4.77 -19.66 16.02
CA ILE A 64 4.13 -18.37 15.69
C ILE A 64 4.60 -17.19 16.58
N ASN A 65 4.95 -17.46 17.83
CA ASN A 65 5.47 -16.50 18.80
C ASN A 65 6.92 -16.01 18.51
N ASN A 66 7.62 -16.62 17.54
CA ASN A 66 8.98 -16.25 17.17
C ASN A 66 9.05 -15.22 16.02
N TYR A 67 7.89 -14.79 15.50
CA TYR A 67 7.80 -13.84 14.41
C TYR A 67 7.49 -12.43 14.92
N ASP A 68 8.18 -11.43 14.38
CA ASP A 68 7.94 -10.02 14.71
C ASP A 68 6.66 -9.49 14.06
N VAL A 69 6.30 -10.04 12.89
CA VAL A 69 5.15 -9.60 12.11
C VAL A 69 4.37 -10.80 11.56
N ALA A 70 3.06 -10.84 11.81
CA ALA A 70 2.14 -11.74 11.12
C ALA A 70 1.25 -10.96 10.14
N ILE A 71 1.16 -11.46 8.90
CA ILE A 71 0.29 -10.90 7.86
C ILE A 71 -0.82 -11.91 7.59
N ILE A 72 -2.04 -11.56 8.01
CA ILE A 72 -3.26 -12.35 7.76
C ILE A 72 -3.79 -11.95 6.38
N ALA A 73 -3.49 -12.77 5.38
CA ALA A 73 -3.76 -12.48 3.97
C ALA A 73 -4.93 -13.30 3.39
N THR A 74 -5.56 -14.14 4.21
CA THR A 74 -6.89 -14.69 3.89
C THR A 74 -7.95 -13.58 3.90
N GLY A 75 -9.05 -13.78 3.21
CA GLY A 75 -10.12 -12.78 3.14
C GLY A 75 -11.41 -13.26 2.51
N THR A 76 -11.38 -14.35 1.75
CA THR A 76 -12.60 -15.07 1.32
C THR A 76 -13.25 -15.79 2.49
N ASP A 77 -12.44 -16.24 3.45
CA ASP A 77 -12.88 -16.86 4.69
C ASP A 77 -12.69 -15.86 5.83
N ILE A 78 -13.79 -15.25 6.26
CA ILE A 78 -13.82 -14.23 7.32
C ILE A 78 -13.57 -14.88 8.68
N GLU A 79 -14.09 -16.09 8.90
CA GLU A 79 -13.91 -16.82 10.15
C GLU A 79 -12.43 -17.17 10.32
N ALA A 80 -11.79 -17.73 9.28
CA ALA A 80 -10.36 -18.03 9.32
C ALA A 80 -9.48 -16.78 9.51
N SER A 81 -9.89 -15.64 8.95
CA SER A 81 -9.20 -14.34 9.14
C SER A 81 -9.23 -13.90 10.61
N ILE A 82 -10.40 -14.01 11.24
CA ILE A 82 -10.62 -13.65 12.64
C ILE A 82 -9.85 -14.59 13.55
N GLU A 83 -9.96 -15.91 13.34
CA GLU A 83 -9.31 -16.94 14.15
C GLU A 83 -7.79 -16.80 14.09
N ALA A 84 -7.21 -16.69 12.89
CA ALA A 84 -5.78 -16.52 12.72
C ALA A 84 -5.26 -15.22 13.38
N THR A 85 -6.07 -14.14 13.34
CA THR A 85 -5.74 -12.88 14.02
C THR A 85 -5.69 -13.08 15.54
N LEU A 86 -6.70 -13.73 16.12
CA LEU A 86 -6.76 -14.04 17.55
C LEU A 86 -5.55 -14.89 17.97
N ILE A 87 -5.29 -15.99 17.26
CA ILE A 87 -4.15 -16.89 17.54
C ILE A 87 -2.83 -16.12 17.55
N CYS A 88 -2.61 -15.22 16.57
CA CYS A 88 -1.39 -14.41 16.52
C CYS A 88 -1.28 -13.45 17.72
N LYS A 89 -2.36 -12.78 18.10
CA LYS A 89 -2.35 -11.86 19.25
C LYS A 89 -2.19 -12.59 20.58
N ASP A 90 -2.89 -13.69 20.78
CA ASP A 90 -2.79 -14.51 21.98
C ASP A 90 -1.40 -15.17 22.11
N SER A 91 -0.75 -15.44 20.97
CA SER A 91 0.63 -15.95 20.94
C SER A 91 1.69 -14.86 21.12
N GLY A 92 1.29 -13.59 21.27
CA GLY A 92 2.21 -12.48 21.56
C GLY A 92 2.97 -11.94 20.35
N VAL A 93 2.45 -12.09 19.12
CA VAL A 93 3.08 -11.47 17.94
C VAL A 93 3.00 -9.94 18.06
N ASP A 94 4.17 -9.29 17.95
CA ASP A 94 4.33 -7.84 18.15
C ASP A 94 3.46 -7.02 17.20
N LYS A 95 3.42 -7.38 15.91
CA LYS A 95 2.61 -6.68 14.91
C LYS A 95 1.78 -7.64 14.05
N VAL A 96 0.47 -7.49 14.09
CA VAL A 96 -0.48 -8.23 13.25
C VAL A 96 -1.11 -7.29 12.22
N ILE A 97 -0.89 -7.60 10.94
CA ILE A 97 -1.47 -6.87 9.80
C ILE A 97 -2.54 -7.76 9.17
N ALA A 98 -3.79 -7.32 9.15
CA ALA A 98 -4.90 -8.14 8.65
C ALA A 98 -5.57 -7.53 7.42
N LYS A 99 -5.80 -8.37 6.40
CA LYS A 99 -6.59 -8.01 5.22
C LYS A 99 -8.07 -8.00 5.58
N ALA A 100 -8.74 -6.87 5.30
CA ALA A 100 -10.19 -6.76 5.42
C ALA A 100 -10.85 -6.72 4.04
N THR A 101 -12.04 -7.33 3.95
CA THR A 101 -12.88 -7.37 2.75
C THR A 101 -14.12 -6.47 2.85
N SER A 102 -14.39 -5.91 4.04
CA SER A 102 -15.45 -4.95 4.29
C SER A 102 -15.14 -4.12 5.54
N GLN A 103 -15.82 -2.98 5.71
CA GLN A 103 -15.70 -2.16 6.92
C GLN A 103 -16.14 -2.91 8.19
N SER A 104 -17.16 -3.76 8.10
CA SER A 104 -17.62 -4.58 9.22
C SER A 104 -16.55 -5.59 9.65
N HIS A 105 -15.93 -6.27 8.69
CA HIS A 105 -14.81 -7.19 8.95
C HIS A 105 -13.63 -6.45 9.59
N ALA A 106 -13.24 -5.30 9.04
CA ALA A 106 -12.17 -4.48 9.62
C ALA A 106 -12.45 -4.02 11.05
N ARG A 107 -13.70 -3.64 11.34
CA ARG A 107 -14.11 -3.25 12.70
C ARG A 107 -13.93 -4.40 13.69
N ILE A 108 -14.23 -5.63 13.27
CA ILE A 108 -14.02 -6.83 14.08
C ILE A 108 -12.52 -7.06 14.30
N LEU A 109 -11.72 -7.12 13.21
CA LEU A 109 -10.27 -7.31 13.27
C LEU A 109 -9.57 -6.30 14.18
N LYS A 110 -9.96 -5.03 14.10
CA LYS A 110 -9.42 -3.98 14.96
C LYS A 110 -9.79 -4.17 16.44
N LYS A 111 -11.00 -4.64 16.73
CA LYS A 111 -11.45 -4.91 18.11
C LYS A 111 -10.73 -6.09 18.76
N ILE A 112 -10.34 -7.08 17.97
CA ILE A 112 -9.61 -8.26 18.46
C ILE A 112 -8.09 -8.06 18.48
N GLY A 113 -7.61 -6.87 18.13
CA GLY A 113 -6.20 -6.48 18.33
C GLY A 113 -5.32 -6.51 17.08
N ALA A 114 -5.87 -6.59 15.86
CA ALA A 114 -5.08 -6.34 14.67
C ALA A 114 -4.50 -4.91 14.70
N ASP A 115 -3.17 -4.80 14.60
CA ASP A 115 -2.43 -3.54 14.73
C ASP A 115 -2.58 -2.66 13.47
N GLN A 116 -2.77 -3.30 12.31
CA GLN A 116 -2.97 -2.60 11.04
C GLN A 116 -3.98 -3.36 10.16
N ILE A 117 -4.88 -2.61 9.53
CA ILE A 117 -5.85 -3.14 8.55
C ILE A 117 -5.46 -2.67 7.15
N VAL A 118 -5.58 -3.55 6.16
CA VAL A 118 -5.36 -3.23 4.74
C VAL A 118 -6.57 -3.62 3.89
N TYR A 119 -6.84 -2.85 2.83
CA TYR A 119 -7.94 -3.09 1.88
C TYR A 119 -7.44 -3.14 0.43
N PRO A 120 -6.68 -4.19 0.04
CA PRO A 120 -5.95 -4.21 -1.22
C PRO A 120 -6.82 -3.92 -2.45
N GLU A 121 -8.02 -4.49 -2.51
CA GLU A 121 -8.96 -4.31 -3.61
C GLU A 121 -9.57 -2.91 -3.66
N LEU A 122 -9.92 -2.32 -2.51
CA LEU A 122 -10.50 -0.98 -2.44
C LEU A 122 -9.45 0.07 -2.82
N ASP A 123 -8.25 -0.03 -2.24
CA ASP A 123 -7.15 0.90 -2.47
C ASP A 123 -6.74 0.90 -3.96
N THR A 124 -6.66 -0.30 -4.57
CA THR A 124 -6.36 -0.45 -6.00
C THR A 124 -7.51 0.04 -6.87
N GLY A 125 -8.76 -0.22 -6.46
CA GLY A 125 -9.96 0.22 -7.18
C GLY A 125 -10.08 1.74 -7.23
N GLU A 126 -9.85 2.43 -6.11
CA GLU A 126 -9.84 3.89 -6.05
C GLU A 126 -8.74 4.49 -6.93
N ARG A 127 -7.55 3.90 -6.95
CA ARG A 127 -6.47 4.33 -7.85
C ARG A 127 -6.85 4.17 -9.32
N LEU A 128 -7.43 3.03 -9.69
CA LEU A 128 -7.87 2.79 -11.07
C LEU A 128 -9.02 3.73 -11.47
N ALA A 129 -9.99 3.94 -10.59
CA ALA A 129 -11.12 4.83 -10.84
C ALA A 129 -10.66 6.27 -11.08
N ARG A 130 -9.73 6.77 -10.26
CA ARG A 130 -9.10 8.09 -10.46
C ARG A 130 -8.43 8.19 -11.82
N SER A 131 -7.60 7.21 -12.18
CA SER A 131 -6.93 7.18 -13.48
C SER A 131 -7.89 7.18 -14.68
N LEU A 132 -9.06 6.52 -14.57
CA LEU A 132 -10.03 6.41 -15.66
C LEU A 132 -11.04 7.57 -15.71
N ALA A 133 -11.32 8.21 -14.58
CA ALA A 133 -12.23 9.36 -14.50
C ALA A 133 -11.71 10.58 -15.27
N GLY A 134 -10.51 10.50 -15.85
CA GLY A 134 -9.91 11.58 -16.62
C GLY A 134 -9.44 12.72 -15.74
N SER A 135 -9.37 12.53 -14.42
CA SER A 135 -8.70 13.50 -13.57
C SER A 135 -7.25 13.59 -14.03
N ASN A 136 -6.74 14.82 -14.15
CA ASN A 136 -5.33 15.05 -14.41
C ASN A 136 -4.46 14.44 -13.30
N LEU A 137 -5.05 14.12 -12.13
CA LEU A 137 -4.42 13.42 -11.02
C LEU A 137 -4.10 11.95 -11.38
N LEU A 138 -2.82 11.68 -11.62
CA LEU A 138 -2.27 10.37 -11.93
C LEU A 138 -2.03 9.53 -10.68
N GLU A 139 -1.50 10.13 -9.62
CA GLU A 139 -1.20 9.44 -8.37
C GLU A 139 -1.34 10.37 -7.17
N LEU A 140 -1.82 9.84 -6.04
CA LEU A 140 -1.86 10.52 -4.75
C LEU A 140 -1.30 9.56 -3.70
N VAL A 141 -0.15 9.92 -3.14
CA VAL A 141 0.50 9.19 -2.06
C VAL A 141 0.37 10.02 -0.80
N GLN A 142 -0.35 9.51 0.19
CA GLN A 142 -0.40 10.14 1.50
C GLN A 142 0.98 10.02 2.16
N PHE A 143 1.71 11.15 2.21
CA PHE A 143 3.06 11.20 2.75
C PHE A 143 3.05 11.19 4.29
N SER A 144 2.04 11.81 4.89
CA SER A 144 1.78 11.81 6.33
C SER A 144 0.29 12.02 6.61
N ASN A 145 -0.11 12.06 7.88
CA ASN A 145 -1.51 12.36 8.24
C ASN A 145 -1.98 13.70 7.67
N ASP A 146 -1.08 14.67 7.51
CA ASP A 146 -1.42 16.05 7.13
C ASP A 146 -1.06 16.39 5.69
N PHE A 147 -0.12 15.65 5.07
CA PHE A 147 0.43 15.97 3.75
C PHE A 147 0.32 14.83 2.75
N SER A 148 0.09 15.18 1.49
CA SER A 148 0.08 14.28 0.35
C SER A 148 1.06 14.74 -0.73
N LEU A 149 1.68 13.76 -1.37
CA LEU A 149 2.38 13.92 -2.63
C LEU A 149 1.40 13.56 -3.75
N ILE A 150 1.30 14.40 -4.78
CA ILE A 150 0.42 14.16 -5.92
C ILE A 150 1.17 14.29 -7.23
N GLU A 151 0.81 13.45 -8.21
CA GLU A 151 1.25 13.57 -9.60
C GLU A 151 0.06 14.02 -10.45
N ILE A 152 0.21 15.13 -11.14
CA ILE A 152 -0.88 15.74 -11.92
C ILE A 152 -0.40 16.18 -13.30
N LYS A 153 -1.14 15.82 -14.37
CA LYS A 153 -0.89 16.34 -15.72
C LYS A 153 -1.05 17.85 -15.73
N ALA A 154 -0.20 18.53 -16.49
CA ALA A 154 -0.27 19.97 -16.65
C ALA A 154 -1.65 20.39 -17.17
N HIS A 155 -2.37 21.19 -16.37
CA HIS A 155 -3.66 21.76 -16.74
C HIS A 155 -3.50 22.74 -17.90
N GLU A 156 -4.52 22.88 -18.77
CA GLU A 156 -4.43 23.76 -19.95
C GLU A 156 -4.07 25.21 -19.59
N ASP A 157 -4.62 25.73 -18.50
CA ASP A 157 -4.32 27.06 -17.97
C ASP A 157 -2.85 27.29 -17.54
N TRP A 158 -2.08 26.21 -17.33
CA TRP A 158 -0.67 26.27 -16.92
C TRP A 158 0.28 26.24 -18.12
N ILE A 159 -0.18 25.71 -19.26
CA ILE A 159 0.68 25.48 -20.42
C ILE A 159 1.21 26.82 -20.95
N GLY A 160 2.52 26.88 -21.16
CA GLY A 160 3.23 28.05 -21.65
C GLY A 160 3.45 29.13 -20.59
N LYS A 161 3.20 28.83 -19.30
CA LYS A 161 3.52 29.72 -18.18
C LYS A 161 4.56 29.08 -17.27
N SER A 162 5.33 29.93 -16.60
CA SER A 162 6.26 29.49 -15.55
C SER A 162 5.61 29.42 -14.17
N LEU A 163 6.28 28.78 -13.20
CA LEU A 163 5.79 28.72 -11.82
C LEU A 163 5.73 30.12 -11.17
N ILE A 164 6.61 31.03 -11.59
CA ILE A 164 6.64 32.42 -11.14
C ILE A 164 5.41 33.16 -11.66
N GLU A 165 5.09 33.05 -12.95
CA GLU A 165 3.94 33.72 -13.55
C GLU A 165 2.61 33.24 -12.98
N LEU A 166 2.52 31.96 -12.61
CA LEU A 166 1.35 31.37 -11.96
C LEU A 166 1.24 31.71 -10.47
N ASP A 167 2.30 32.27 -9.85
CA ASP A 167 2.45 32.37 -8.40
C ASP A 167 2.03 31.06 -7.71
N PHE A 168 2.52 29.93 -8.26
CA PHE A 168 1.88 28.62 -8.10
C PHE A 168 1.66 28.24 -6.64
N ARG A 169 2.69 28.43 -5.80
CA ARG A 169 2.62 28.12 -4.36
C ARG A 169 1.59 28.97 -3.63
N LYS A 170 1.42 30.23 -3.99
CA LYS A 170 0.47 31.11 -3.32
C LYS A 170 -0.96 30.82 -3.77
N THR A 171 -1.13 30.57 -5.06
CA THR A 171 -2.41 30.32 -5.73
C THR A 171 -2.99 28.96 -5.35
N TYR A 172 -2.18 27.90 -5.45
CA TYR A 172 -2.63 26.51 -5.26
C TYR A 172 -2.26 25.93 -3.90
N LYS A 173 -1.44 26.63 -3.10
CA LYS A 173 -0.95 26.16 -1.79
C LYS A 173 -0.16 24.84 -1.83
N MET A 174 0.31 24.45 -3.01
CA MET A 174 1.17 23.29 -3.24
C MET A 174 2.58 23.73 -3.63
N ASN A 175 3.57 22.91 -3.30
CA ASN A 175 4.94 23.08 -3.80
C ASN A 175 5.18 22.11 -4.94
N VAL A 176 5.81 22.58 -6.02
CA VAL A 176 6.28 21.72 -7.11
C VAL A 176 7.64 21.14 -6.72
N VAL A 177 7.75 19.82 -6.75
CA VAL A 177 8.97 19.07 -6.42
C VAL A 177 9.71 18.63 -7.68
N GLY A 178 8.98 18.37 -8.77
CA GLY A 178 9.53 17.90 -10.02
C GLY A 178 8.55 18.02 -11.18
N PHE A 179 9.07 17.95 -12.41
CA PHE A 179 8.27 17.69 -13.62
C PHE A 179 8.74 16.39 -14.27
N GLU A 180 7.81 15.49 -14.59
CA GLU A 180 8.11 14.43 -15.53
C GLU A 180 7.83 14.98 -16.94
N ARG A 181 8.86 14.97 -17.78
CA ARG A 181 8.79 15.42 -19.17
C ARG A 181 9.46 14.39 -20.05
N ASP A 182 8.72 13.89 -21.05
CA ASP A 182 9.20 12.88 -21.99
C ASP A 182 9.78 11.62 -21.30
N GLY A 183 9.19 11.22 -20.17
CA GLY A 183 9.63 10.07 -19.37
C GLY A 183 10.87 10.31 -18.50
N GLN A 184 11.32 11.57 -18.38
CA GLN A 184 12.45 11.96 -17.52
C GLN A 184 11.98 12.87 -16.39
N MET A 185 12.43 12.57 -15.17
CA MET A 185 12.16 13.39 -14.00
C MET A 185 13.15 14.57 -13.93
N LEU A 186 12.63 15.78 -13.99
CA LEU A 186 13.35 17.04 -13.80
C LEU A 186 13.12 17.52 -12.36
N MET A 187 14.14 17.41 -11.50
CA MET A 187 14.06 17.84 -10.09
C MET A 187 14.74 19.19 -9.81
N ASP A 188 15.71 19.59 -10.62
CA ASP A 188 16.30 20.92 -10.55
C ASP A 188 15.46 21.89 -11.37
N ILE A 189 14.34 22.28 -10.77
CA ILE A 189 13.37 23.17 -11.40
C ILE A 189 13.85 24.61 -11.28
N ASP A 190 14.25 25.20 -12.40
CA ASP A 190 14.23 26.66 -12.52
C ASP A 190 12.77 27.12 -12.55
N PRO A 191 12.28 27.90 -11.56
CA PRO A 191 10.89 28.34 -11.49
C PRO A 191 10.45 29.23 -12.65
N SER A 192 11.40 29.73 -13.45
CA SER A 192 11.15 30.48 -14.69
C SER A 192 10.93 29.58 -15.92
N THR A 193 11.13 28.27 -15.78
CA THR A 193 10.88 27.30 -16.87
C THR A 193 9.38 27.18 -17.13
N ASP A 194 9.01 27.25 -18.40
CA ASP A 194 7.62 27.06 -18.84
C ASP A 194 7.16 25.61 -18.67
N ILE A 195 5.93 25.48 -18.18
CA ILE A 195 5.18 24.22 -18.17
C ILE A 195 4.74 23.91 -19.60
N ARG A 196 5.03 22.70 -20.08
CA ARG A 196 4.71 22.25 -21.43
C ARG A 196 3.51 21.33 -21.43
N LYS A 197 2.84 21.27 -22.58
CA LYS A 197 1.80 20.28 -22.83
C LYS A 197 2.38 18.88 -22.70
N GLY A 198 1.77 18.05 -21.86
CA GLY A 198 2.21 16.68 -21.60
C GLY A 198 3.11 16.52 -20.39
N ASP A 199 3.55 17.60 -19.75
CA ASP A 199 4.26 17.50 -18.48
C ASP A 199 3.35 16.91 -17.40
N VAL A 200 3.95 16.17 -16.48
CA VAL A 200 3.34 15.77 -15.21
C VAL A 200 4.07 16.50 -14.08
N LEU A 201 3.32 17.24 -13.28
CA LEU A 201 3.83 17.94 -12.10
C LEU A 201 3.77 17.00 -10.90
N VAL A 202 4.88 16.88 -10.18
CA VAL A 202 4.93 16.22 -8.87
C VAL A 202 4.84 17.31 -7.81
N LEU A 203 3.78 17.28 -7.02
CA LEU A 203 3.44 18.31 -6.04
C LEU A 203 3.41 17.75 -4.62
N ILE A 204 3.70 18.60 -3.63
CA ILE A 204 3.51 18.29 -2.22
C ILE A 204 2.79 19.44 -1.49
N GLY A 205 1.83 19.08 -0.65
CA GLY A 205 1.09 20.02 0.18
C GLY A 205 0.09 19.29 1.08
N ASP A 206 -0.75 20.05 1.78
CA ASP A 206 -1.74 19.45 2.66
C ASP A 206 -2.83 18.69 1.89
N ASN A 207 -3.48 17.77 2.59
CA ASN A 207 -4.47 16.88 1.99
C ASN A 207 -5.70 17.63 1.42
N GLU A 208 -6.06 18.78 1.97
CA GLU A 208 -7.22 19.56 1.52
C GLU A 208 -6.92 20.22 0.17
N ASN A 209 -5.77 20.87 0.03
CA ASN A 209 -5.35 21.51 -1.21
C ASN A 209 -5.03 20.49 -2.32
N ALA A 210 -4.47 19.34 -1.96
CA ALA A 210 -4.28 18.22 -2.89
C ALA A 210 -5.61 17.75 -3.48
N LYS A 211 -6.66 17.59 -2.65
CA LYS A 211 -8.01 17.25 -3.11
C LYS A 211 -8.66 18.37 -3.92
N ALA A 212 -8.49 19.64 -3.54
CA ALA A 212 -9.05 20.76 -4.30
C ALA A 212 -8.48 20.83 -5.74
N LEU A 213 -7.21 20.44 -5.93
CA LEU A 213 -6.60 20.30 -7.25
C LEU A 213 -7.12 19.09 -8.04
N GLU A 214 -7.45 18.00 -7.35
CA GLU A 214 -8.11 16.83 -7.95
C GLU A 214 -9.48 17.22 -8.52
N GLU A 215 -10.29 17.98 -7.77
CA GLU A 215 -11.63 18.41 -8.18
C GLU A 215 -11.65 19.46 -9.30
N LYS A 216 -10.53 20.18 -9.49
CA LYS A 216 -10.37 21.17 -10.56
C LYS A 216 -9.99 20.55 -11.91
N SER A 217 -9.68 19.26 -11.93
CA SER A 217 -9.19 18.54 -13.12
C SER A 217 -10.26 18.16 -14.12
#